data_AF-A0A2N1VXN0-F1
#
_entry.id   AF-A0A2N1VXN0-F1
#
_cell.length_a   1.000
_cell.length_b   1.000
_cell.length_c   1.000
_cell.angle_alpha   90.00
_cell.angle_beta   90.00
_cell.angle_gamma   90.00
#
_symmetry.space_group_name_H-M   'P 1'
#
loop_
_entity.id
_entity.type
_entity.pdbx_description
1 polymer ?
#
loop_
_entity_poly.entity_id
_entity_poly.type
_entity_poly.pdbx_seq_one_letter_code
_entity_poly.pdbx_strand_id
1 'polypeptide(L)'
;MTLISIICIAILVTTFIFGLIKNELMSPARLYIFVWTTAIGLADLKLSRLQNEWSNFGWIVLMVGVLPFLLGNFIVYVLNFDRGKKSITQIRNSILIEKINEKLLYNIILIMFCAYLASYFLEYLIEGYVPLFSPQPDLARRDFGVFGLHLIVNSVISIIFLSVEYIILVKQKFANKLVLSIISVLAFITFSFLLYRYIFMILILMIIPLVYFTKGIKPKFFLGIFVFIGLFVWGIKSIRVGQLAELYFFLAAKIKIPYKYAFLSEPYMYITMNLENFVANFEKTTFHTYGIFSADFFLALIGAKHWLMEYYNVAKFPHYIDGYNTFPYFWAYFYDFGFFGLAIIPFFIGIFASIIYNHIKMNPNLRNLIYYCALVSVILISYTSDPLTRLDIVSNYFIIITAQYFVIENNVLKK
;
A
#
# COMPACT_ATOMS: atom_id res chain seq x y z
N MET A 1 0.55 22.96 -20.98
CA MET A 1 -0.13 21.86 -20.26
C MET A 1 -1.19 21.32 -21.19
N THR A 2 -1.23 20.00 -21.33
CA THR A 2 -2.21 19.24 -22.10
C THR A 2 -3.60 19.35 -21.46
N LEU A 3 -4.66 19.19 -22.26
CA LEU A 3 -6.05 19.27 -21.81
C LEU A 3 -6.37 18.19 -20.75
N ILE A 4 -5.81 16.98 -20.90
CA ILE A 4 -6.00 15.86 -19.96
C ILE A 4 -5.41 16.22 -18.58
N SER A 5 -4.15 16.68 -18.49
CA SER A 5 -3.58 17.15 -17.23
C SER A 5 -4.42 18.24 -16.57
N ILE A 6 -4.96 19.20 -17.33
CA ILE A 6 -5.83 20.27 -16.78
C ILE A 6 -7.12 19.70 -16.20
N ILE A 7 -7.78 18.78 -16.92
CA ILE A 7 -8.99 18.09 -16.46
C ILE A 7 -8.69 17.30 -15.18
N CYS A 8 -7.58 16.56 -15.14
CA CYS A 8 -7.17 15.81 -13.95
C CYS A 8 -6.96 16.70 -12.73
N ILE A 9 -6.32 17.87 -12.91
CA ILE A 9 -6.14 18.86 -11.84
C ILE A 9 -7.49 19.40 -11.37
N ALA A 10 -8.39 19.73 -12.29
CA ALA A 10 -9.72 20.21 -11.94
C ALA A 10 -10.50 19.16 -11.11
N ILE A 11 -10.53 17.90 -11.56
CA ILE A 11 -11.19 16.80 -10.84
C ILE A 11 -10.58 16.62 -9.45
N LEU A 12 -9.24 16.66 -9.34
CA LEU A 12 -8.53 16.50 -8.07
C LEU A 12 -8.90 17.61 -7.09
N VAL A 13 -8.85 18.87 -7.53
CA VAL A 13 -9.19 20.03 -6.70
C VAL A 13 -10.65 19.97 -6.27
N THR A 14 -11.58 19.68 -7.18
CA THR A 14 -12.99 19.56 -6.82
C THR A 14 -13.24 18.43 -5.83
N THR A 15 -12.63 17.27 -6.05
CA THR A 15 -12.78 16.10 -5.18
C THR A 15 -12.24 16.38 -3.78
N PHE A 16 -11.12 17.09 -3.68
CA PHE A 16 -10.53 17.48 -2.42
C PHE A 16 -11.39 18.50 -1.66
N ILE A 17 -11.88 19.54 -2.34
CA ILE A 17 -12.75 20.57 -1.74
C ILE A 17 -14.06 19.95 -1.23
N PHE A 18 -14.77 19.17 -2.06
CA PHE A 18 -15.98 18.45 -1.62
C PHE A 18 -15.68 17.40 -0.53
N GLY A 19 -14.48 16.80 -0.60
CA GLY A 19 -13.81 16.05 0.46
C GLY A 19 -13.92 16.69 1.83
N LEU A 20 -13.36 17.90 1.90
CA LEU A 20 -13.28 18.71 3.11
C LEU A 20 -14.66 19.19 3.58
N ILE A 21 -15.46 19.74 2.67
CA ILE A 21 -16.79 20.29 3.01
C ILE A 21 -17.69 19.22 3.63
N LYS A 22 -17.72 18.00 3.05
CA LYS A 22 -18.58 16.92 3.54
C LYS A 22 -17.94 16.09 4.67
N ASN A 23 -16.67 16.32 5.02
CA ASN A 23 -15.91 15.44 5.91
C ASN A 23 -15.94 13.97 5.45
N GLU A 24 -15.72 13.71 4.16
CA GLU A 24 -15.67 12.36 3.60
C GLU A 24 -14.43 12.12 2.72
N LEU A 25 -13.32 12.78 3.07
CA LEU A 25 -12.02 12.56 2.43
C LEU A 25 -11.63 11.08 2.38
N MET A 26 -11.93 10.35 3.45
CA MET A 26 -11.62 8.92 3.57
C MET A 26 -12.67 8.02 2.89
N SER A 27 -13.42 8.48 1.88
CA SER A 27 -14.28 7.58 1.10
C SER A 27 -13.46 6.87 0.01
N PRO A 28 -13.70 5.57 -0.25
CA PRO A 28 -12.83 4.80 -1.15
C PRO A 28 -12.78 5.39 -2.56
N ALA A 29 -13.93 5.80 -3.11
CA ALA A 29 -13.99 6.47 -4.41
C ALA A 29 -13.16 7.77 -4.47
N ARG A 30 -13.20 8.62 -3.44
CA ARG A 30 -12.44 9.89 -3.44
C ARG A 30 -10.95 9.65 -3.32
N LEU A 31 -10.53 8.70 -2.47
CA LEU A 31 -9.12 8.31 -2.35
C LEU A 31 -8.60 7.76 -3.68
N TYR A 32 -9.40 6.91 -4.34
CA TYR A 32 -9.04 6.33 -5.63
C TYR A 32 -8.97 7.38 -6.75
N ILE A 33 -9.97 8.27 -6.85
CA ILE A 33 -9.95 9.40 -7.77
C ILE A 33 -8.70 10.25 -7.54
N PHE A 34 -8.41 10.63 -6.29
CA PHE A 34 -7.26 11.45 -5.95
C PHE A 34 -5.94 10.85 -6.46
N VAL A 35 -5.72 9.57 -6.23
CA VAL A 35 -4.50 8.88 -6.68
C VAL A 35 -4.44 8.76 -8.19
N TRP A 36 -5.52 8.30 -8.84
CA TRP A 36 -5.50 8.04 -10.27
C TRP A 36 -5.51 9.30 -11.12
N THR A 37 -6.21 10.36 -10.72
CA THR A 37 -6.10 11.65 -11.42
C THR A 37 -4.72 12.27 -11.27
N THR A 38 -4.07 12.08 -10.11
CA THR A 38 -2.68 12.50 -9.93
C THR A 38 -1.74 11.73 -10.86
N ALA A 39 -1.84 10.40 -10.87
CA ALA A 39 -0.97 9.54 -11.68
C ALA A 39 -1.16 9.79 -13.18
N ILE A 40 -2.40 9.85 -13.65
CA ILE A 40 -2.75 10.13 -15.04
C ILE A 40 -2.31 11.55 -15.44
N GLY A 41 -2.64 12.54 -14.62
CA GLY A 41 -2.31 13.94 -14.89
C GLY A 41 -0.81 14.18 -14.97
N LEU A 42 0.00 13.49 -14.15
CA LEU A 42 1.46 13.53 -14.22
C LEU A 42 2.01 12.75 -15.42
N ALA A 43 1.47 11.56 -15.72
CA ALA A 43 1.94 10.75 -16.85
C ALA A 43 1.75 11.46 -18.20
N ASP A 44 0.65 12.20 -18.34
CA ASP A 44 0.31 13.01 -19.52
C ASP A 44 1.27 14.19 -19.77
N LEU A 45 2.01 14.65 -18.75
CA LEU A 45 2.99 15.74 -18.93
C LEU A 45 4.22 15.32 -19.75
N LYS A 46 4.49 14.01 -19.86
CA LYS A 46 5.60 13.43 -20.64
C LYS A 46 6.95 14.13 -20.39
N LEU A 47 7.28 14.39 -19.12
CA LEU A 47 8.48 15.10 -18.72
C LEU A 47 9.77 14.28 -18.89
N SER A 48 9.70 12.97 -19.16
CA SER A 48 10.86 12.14 -19.50
C SER A 48 10.90 11.82 -21.00
N ARG A 49 12.11 11.64 -21.55
CA ARG A 49 12.32 11.10 -22.91
C ARG A 49 12.04 9.59 -23.01
N LEU A 50 11.84 8.90 -21.87
CA LEU A 50 11.45 7.49 -21.82
C LEU A 50 9.96 7.28 -22.04
N GLN A 51 9.16 8.35 -21.95
CA GLN A 51 7.71 8.29 -22.12
C GLN A 51 7.34 8.56 -23.57
N ASN A 52 6.41 7.77 -24.09
CA ASN A 52 5.94 7.84 -25.47
C ASN A 52 4.55 8.48 -25.54
N GLU A 53 4.19 8.98 -26.72
CA GLU A 53 2.81 9.38 -26.99
C GLU A 53 1.92 8.14 -27.01
N TRP A 54 0.81 8.20 -26.28
CA TRP A 54 -0.11 7.08 -26.17
C TRP A 54 -1.15 7.12 -27.27
N SER A 55 -1.47 5.96 -27.83
CA SER A 55 -2.60 5.79 -28.73
C SER A 55 -3.92 6.10 -27.99
N ASN A 56 -4.95 6.52 -28.73
CA ASN A 56 -6.30 6.67 -28.17
C ASN A 56 -6.79 5.36 -27.52
N PHE A 57 -6.39 4.23 -28.10
CA PHE A 57 -6.70 2.92 -27.53
C PHE A 57 -5.98 2.70 -26.20
N GLY A 58 -4.71 3.06 -26.07
CA GLY A 58 -3.98 3.00 -24.80
C GLY A 58 -4.64 3.81 -23.68
N TRP A 59 -5.15 5.00 -24.00
CA TRP A 59 -5.96 5.79 -23.06
C TRP A 59 -7.24 5.07 -22.63
N ILE A 60 -7.96 4.47 -23.58
CA ILE A 60 -9.19 3.70 -23.30
C ILE A 60 -8.87 2.50 -22.41
N VAL A 61 -7.84 1.71 -22.74
CA VAL A 61 -7.44 0.54 -21.94
C VAL A 61 -7.08 0.93 -20.51
N LEU A 62 -6.34 2.01 -20.33
CA LEU A 62 -6.05 2.54 -18.99
C LEU A 62 -7.34 2.89 -18.23
N MET A 63 -8.29 3.56 -18.88
CA MET A 63 -9.58 3.90 -18.27
C MET A 63 -10.43 2.67 -17.94
N VAL A 64 -10.36 1.61 -18.74
CA VAL A 64 -11.00 0.31 -18.43
C VAL A 64 -10.39 -0.32 -17.17
N GLY A 65 -9.13 -0.05 -16.83
CA GLY A 65 -8.56 -0.47 -15.54
C GLY A 65 -9.02 0.36 -14.34
N VAL A 66 -9.34 1.65 -14.56
CA VAL A 66 -9.62 2.62 -13.48
C VAL A 66 -11.12 2.75 -13.18
N LEU A 67 -11.96 2.91 -14.20
CA LEU A 67 -13.38 3.21 -14.04
C LEU A 67 -14.20 2.10 -13.36
N PRO A 68 -13.94 0.80 -13.54
CA PRO A 68 -14.75 -0.24 -12.92
C PRO A 68 -14.69 -0.23 -11.39
N PHE A 69 -13.56 0.13 -10.78
CA PHE A 69 -13.49 0.34 -9.34
C PHE A 69 -14.48 1.42 -8.88
N LEU A 70 -14.56 2.53 -9.62
CA LEU A 70 -15.50 3.61 -9.33
C LEU A 70 -16.96 3.19 -9.56
N LEU A 71 -17.22 2.40 -10.60
CA LEU A 71 -18.54 1.83 -10.86
C LEU A 71 -19.00 0.93 -9.70
N GLY A 72 -18.12 0.06 -9.19
CA GLY A 72 -18.39 -0.78 -8.04
C GLY A 72 -18.72 0.04 -6.78
N ASN A 73 -17.97 1.13 -6.55
CA ASN A 73 -18.27 2.07 -5.47
C ASN A 73 -19.64 2.75 -5.65
N PHE A 74 -19.96 3.17 -6.87
CA PHE A 74 -21.21 3.86 -7.20
C PHE A 74 -22.44 2.97 -6.97
N ILE A 75 -22.40 1.70 -7.37
CA ILE A 75 -23.50 0.76 -7.12
C ILE A 75 -23.80 0.65 -5.62
N VAL A 76 -22.78 0.45 -4.80
CA VAL A 76 -22.97 0.34 -3.34
C VAL A 76 -23.46 1.67 -2.75
N TYR A 77 -23.01 2.81 -3.29
CA TYR A 77 -23.51 4.12 -2.88
C TYR A 77 -25.02 4.26 -3.15
N VAL A 78 -25.49 3.90 -4.35
CA VAL A 78 -26.91 3.97 -4.73
C VAL A 78 -27.74 3.04 -3.84
N LEU A 79 -27.29 1.81 -3.61
CA LEU A 79 -27.98 0.84 -2.74
C LEU A 79 -28.10 1.28 -1.27
N ASN A 80 -27.28 2.24 -0.83
CA ASN A 80 -27.25 2.74 0.54
C ASN A 80 -27.49 4.26 0.63
N PHE A 81 -28.11 4.87 -0.40
CA PHE A 81 -28.27 6.32 -0.50
C PHE A 81 -29.10 6.88 0.68
N ASP A 82 -30.23 6.25 1.00
CA ASP A 82 -31.16 6.69 2.06
C ASP A 82 -30.88 6.11 3.44
N ARG A 83 -29.79 5.34 3.59
CA ARG A 83 -29.45 4.74 4.88
C ARG A 83 -28.79 5.77 5.79
N GLY A 84 -29.23 5.84 7.05
CA GLY A 84 -28.68 6.76 8.04
C GLY A 84 -27.17 6.57 8.23
N LYS A 85 -26.38 7.60 7.93
CA LYS A 85 -24.91 7.61 8.08
C LYS A 85 -24.53 8.39 9.33
N LYS A 86 -23.70 7.80 10.18
CA LYS A 86 -23.16 8.47 11.37
C LYS A 86 -22.09 9.49 10.99
N SER A 87 -22.03 10.56 11.76
CA SER A 87 -20.95 11.55 11.64
C SER A 87 -19.62 10.96 12.11
N ILE A 88 -18.49 11.57 11.71
CA ILE A 88 -17.16 11.11 12.14
C ILE A 88 -17.05 11.10 13.67
N THR A 89 -17.60 12.10 14.34
CA THR A 89 -17.58 12.18 15.80
C THR A 89 -18.34 11.02 16.44
N GLN A 90 -19.49 10.64 15.88
CA GLN A 90 -20.25 9.47 16.34
C GLN A 90 -19.50 8.16 16.08
N ILE A 91 -18.88 8.01 14.91
CA ILE A 91 -18.03 6.86 14.56
C ILE A 91 -16.90 6.71 15.56
N ARG A 92 -16.18 7.81 15.82
CA ARG A 92 -15.07 7.86 16.76
C ARG A 92 -15.47 7.43 18.17
N ASN A 93 -16.57 7.99 18.69
CA ASN A 93 -17.06 7.64 20.01
C ASN A 93 -17.45 6.16 20.08
N SER A 94 -18.07 5.61 19.02
CA SER A 94 -18.45 4.20 18.97
C SER A 94 -17.22 3.29 19.07
N ILE A 95 -16.17 3.58 18.30
CA ILE A 95 -14.92 2.78 18.30
C ILE A 95 -14.18 2.89 19.63
N LEU A 96 -14.12 4.08 20.24
CA LEU A 96 -13.39 4.30 21.51
C LEU A 96 -14.09 3.70 22.75
N ILE A 97 -15.37 3.35 22.65
CA ILE A 97 -16.15 2.72 23.73
C ILE A 97 -16.09 1.19 23.64
N GLU A 98 -15.72 0.65 22.47
CA GLU A 98 -15.62 -0.79 22.25
C GLU A 98 -14.62 -1.42 23.23
N LYS A 99 -15.03 -2.54 23.86
CA LYS A 99 -14.21 -3.24 24.84
C LYS A 99 -13.19 -4.12 24.14
N ILE A 100 -11.95 -3.97 24.56
CA ILE A 100 -10.78 -4.61 23.97
C ILE A 100 -10.05 -5.34 25.09
N ASN A 101 -9.71 -6.61 24.87
CA ASN A 101 -8.87 -7.37 25.78
C ASN A 101 -7.41 -6.87 25.66
N GLU A 102 -7.10 -5.85 26.44
CA GLU A 102 -5.80 -5.17 26.41
C GLU A 102 -4.64 -6.12 26.73
N LYS A 103 -4.84 -7.08 27.65
CA LYS A 103 -3.79 -8.04 28.03
C LYS A 103 -3.48 -8.97 26.88
N LEU A 104 -4.51 -9.47 26.19
CA LEU A 104 -4.33 -10.35 25.04
C LEU A 104 -3.65 -9.62 23.88
N LEU A 105 -4.07 -8.39 23.54
CA LEU A 105 -3.44 -7.60 22.49
C LEU A 105 -1.96 -7.35 22.79
N TYR A 106 -1.64 -6.97 24.03
CA TYR A 106 -0.25 -6.78 24.47
C TYR A 106 0.58 -8.07 24.32
N ASN A 107 0.04 -9.21 24.74
CA ASN A 107 0.71 -10.50 24.65
C ASN A 107 0.91 -10.96 23.21
N ILE A 108 -0.08 -10.77 22.32
CA ILE A 108 0.04 -11.07 20.89
C ILE A 108 1.23 -10.31 20.30
N ILE A 109 1.32 -9.00 20.58
CA ILE A 109 2.42 -8.17 20.06
C ILE A 109 3.78 -8.65 20.57
N LEU A 110 3.89 -9.00 21.87
CA LEU A 110 5.12 -9.54 22.44
C LEU A 110 5.53 -10.86 21.80
N ILE A 111 4.61 -11.80 21.65
CA ILE A 111 4.89 -13.11 21.04
C ILE A 111 5.33 -12.92 19.59
N MET A 112 4.64 -12.07 18.83
CA MET A 112 5.02 -11.75 17.46
C MET A 112 6.41 -11.10 17.37
N PHE A 113 6.74 -10.17 18.27
CA PHE A 113 8.05 -9.54 18.29
C PHE A 113 9.17 -10.52 18.63
N CYS A 114 8.95 -11.43 19.58
CA CYS A 114 9.91 -12.50 19.89
C CYS A 114 10.11 -13.44 18.69
N ALA A 115 9.03 -13.85 18.02
CA ALA A 115 9.10 -14.68 16.82
C ALA A 115 9.82 -13.96 15.66
N TYR A 116 9.56 -12.66 15.50
CA TYR A 116 10.26 -11.79 14.55
C TYR A 116 11.76 -11.75 14.82
N LEU A 117 12.19 -11.48 16.06
CA LEU A 117 13.61 -11.42 16.42
C LEU A 117 14.30 -12.76 16.23
N ALA A 118 13.67 -13.85 16.66
CA ALA A 118 14.19 -15.19 16.48
C ALA A 118 14.37 -15.52 14.98
N SER A 119 13.37 -15.21 14.16
CA SER A 119 13.43 -15.44 12.70
C SER A 119 14.50 -14.57 12.03
N TYR A 120 14.58 -13.28 12.39
CA TYR A 120 15.59 -12.36 11.87
C TYR A 120 17.01 -12.84 12.20
N PHE A 121 17.23 -13.30 13.44
CA PHE A 121 18.52 -13.82 13.86
C PHE A 121 18.87 -15.13 13.16
N LEU A 122 17.90 -16.04 12.98
CA LEU A 122 18.10 -17.28 12.22
C LEU A 122 18.43 -17.00 10.75
N GLU A 123 17.74 -16.06 10.10
CA GLU A 123 18.08 -15.65 8.73
C GLU A 123 19.50 -15.11 8.64
N TYR A 124 19.90 -14.25 9.58
CA TYR A 124 21.27 -13.76 9.65
C TYR A 124 22.29 -14.90 9.80
N LEU A 125 22.02 -15.92 10.62
CA LEU A 125 22.91 -17.06 10.79
C LEU A 125 23.00 -17.95 9.54
N ILE A 126 21.91 -18.09 8.79
CA ILE A 126 21.85 -18.91 7.57
C ILE A 126 22.53 -18.19 6.40
N GLU A 127 22.19 -16.92 6.19
CA GLU A 127 22.69 -16.12 5.07
C GLU A 127 24.11 -15.60 5.33
N GLY A 128 24.46 -15.35 6.59
CA GLY A 128 25.79 -14.87 7.01
C GLY A 128 26.02 -13.37 6.83
N TYR A 129 25.00 -12.60 6.42
CA TYR A 129 25.09 -11.15 6.25
C TYR A 129 23.76 -10.45 6.52
N VAL A 130 23.80 -9.12 6.61
CA VAL A 130 22.61 -8.25 6.62
C VAL A 130 22.73 -7.30 5.43
N PRO A 131 21.71 -7.18 4.55
CA PRO A 131 21.81 -6.48 3.27
C PRO A 131 22.42 -5.07 3.34
N LEU A 132 22.07 -4.27 4.35
CA LEU A 132 22.62 -2.91 4.51
C LEU A 132 24.16 -2.89 4.65
N PHE A 133 24.75 -3.91 5.26
CA PHE A 133 26.19 -3.98 5.55
C PHE A 133 26.98 -4.78 4.50
N SER A 134 26.31 -5.28 3.47
CA SER A 134 26.96 -6.00 2.38
C SER A 134 27.68 -5.05 1.41
N PRO A 135 28.74 -5.49 0.72
CA PRO A 135 29.45 -4.67 -0.28
C PRO A 135 28.55 -4.19 -1.43
N GLN A 136 27.54 -5.00 -1.79
CA GLN A 136 26.55 -4.69 -2.82
C GLN A 136 25.12 -4.79 -2.24
N PRO A 137 24.66 -3.76 -1.49
CA PRO A 137 23.42 -3.83 -0.73
C PRO A 137 22.16 -4.12 -1.57
N ASP A 138 22.12 -3.63 -2.82
CA ASP A 138 20.95 -3.79 -3.68
C ASP A 138 20.81 -5.23 -4.21
N LEU A 139 21.93 -5.92 -4.47
CA LEU A 139 21.96 -7.34 -4.84
C LEU A 139 21.72 -8.22 -3.61
N ALA A 140 22.43 -7.94 -2.51
CA ALA A 140 22.25 -8.63 -1.23
C ALA A 140 20.79 -8.59 -0.77
N ARG A 141 20.09 -7.46 -0.90
CA ARG A 141 18.66 -7.37 -0.59
C ARG A 141 17.81 -8.31 -1.43
N ARG A 142 18.08 -8.43 -2.73
CA ARG A 142 17.26 -9.24 -3.64
C ARG A 142 17.33 -10.73 -3.30
N ASP A 143 18.51 -11.17 -2.88
CA ASP A 143 18.83 -12.58 -2.68
C ASP A 143 18.67 -13.00 -1.19
N PHE A 144 18.44 -12.04 -0.29
CA PHE A 144 18.26 -12.29 1.14
C PHE A 144 16.84 -12.74 1.50
N GLY A 145 16.75 -13.85 2.25
CA GLY A 145 15.55 -14.27 2.95
C GLY A 145 15.31 -15.76 2.79
N VAL A 146 15.00 -16.42 3.91
CA VAL A 146 14.71 -17.86 3.92
C VAL A 146 13.20 -18.05 3.91
N PHE A 147 12.67 -18.78 2.91
CA PHE A 147 11.23 -18.99 2.80
C PHE A 147 10.64 -19.54 4.12
N GLY A 148 9.48 -19.01 4.52
CA GLY A 148 8.87 -19.28 5.84
C GLY A 148 9.38 -18.34 6.94
N LEU A 149 10.69 -18.35 7.23
CA LEU A 149 11.29 -17.43 8.22
C LEU A 149 11.10 -15.98 7.80
N HIS A 150 11.32 -15.68 6.52
CA HIS A 150 11.19 -14.34 5.98
C HIS A 150 9.76 -13.82 6.05
N LEU A 151 8.77 -14.72 6.02
CA LEU A 151 7.36 -14.34 6.19
C LEU A 151 7.11 -13.82 7.62
N ILE A 152 7.74 -14.44 8.62
CA ILE A 152 7.69 -13.98 10.02
C ILE A 152 8.48 -12.68 10.18
N VAL A 153 9.63 -12.54 9.54
CA VAL A 153 10.40 -11.27 9.52
C VAL A 153 9.57 -10.14 8.91
N ASN A 154 8.82 -10.40 7.85
CA ASN A 154 7.91 -9.43 7.23
C ASN A 154 6.69 -9.10 8.09
N SER A 155 6.43 -9.79 9.21
CA SER A 155 5.33 -9.45 10.14
C SER A 155 5.53 -8.14 10.91
N VAL A 156 6.62 -7.42 10.65
CA VAL A 156 6.92 -6.08 11.18
C VAL A 156 5.76 -5.08 11.01
N ILE A 157 5.01 -5.14 9.89
CA ILE A 157 3.84 -4.28 9.67
C ILE A 157 2.82 -4.56 10.76
N SER A 158 2.50 -5.83 10.99
CA SER A 158 1.54 -6.24 12.01
C SER A 158 1.98 -5.83 13.41
N ILE A 159 3.25 -6.02 13.77
CA ILE A 159 3.79 -5.64 15.08
C ILE A 159 3.61 -4.14 15.32
N ILE A 160 4.04 -3.30 14.38
CA ILE A 160 3.97 -1.85 14.54
C ILE A 160 2.52 -1.36 14.47
N PHE A 161 1.70 -1.90 13.55
CA PHE A 161 0.29 -1.51 13.42
C PHE A 161 -0.50 -1.82 14.70
N LEU A 162 -0.40 -3.04 15.22
CA LEU A 162 -1.07 -3.44 16.47
C LEU A 162 -0.54 -2.66 17.69
N SER A 163 0.76 -2.29 17.69
CA SER A 163 1.32 -1.41 18.72
C SER A 163 0.72 -0.01 18.68
N VAL A 164 0.58 0.57 17.49
CA VAL A 164 -0.08 1.88 17.30
C VAL A 164 -1.54 1.82 17.71
N GLU A 165 -2.25 0.75 17.34
CA GLU A 165 -3.62 0.47 17.77
C GLU A 165 -3.73 0.43 19.30
N TYR A 166 -2.87 -0.33 19.98
CA TYR A 166 -2.83 -0.39 21.45
C TYR A 166 -2.60 1.01 22.06
N ILE A 167 -1.63 1.76 21.55
CA ILE A 167 -1.30 3.10 22.03
C ILE A 167 -2.48 4.08 21.86
N ILE A 168 -3.27 3.90 20.80
CA ILE A 168 -4.44 4.74 20.51
C ILE A 168 -5.63 4.38 21.41
N LEU A 169 -5.95 3.09 21.54
CA LEU A 169 -7.20 2.63 22.12
C LEU A 169 -7.13 2.40 23.64
N VAL A 170 -6.02 1.87 24.15
CA VAL A 170 -5.86 1.57 25.59
C VAL A 170 -5.65 2.85 26.39
N LYS A 171 -6.37 3.02 27.50
CA LYS A 171 -6.21 4.19 28.39
C LYS A 171 -5.35 3.81 29.60
N GLN A 172 -4.53 4.76 30.08
CA GLN A 172 -3.89 4.71 31.41
C GLN A 172 -2.95 3.51 31.69
N LYS A 173 -2.08 3.12 30.74
CA LYS A 173 -0.98 2.16 30.93
C LYS A 173 0.34 2.65 30.33
N PHE A 174 0.96 3.63 30.98
CA PHE A 174 2.16 4.28 30.43
C PHE A 174 3.31 3.29 30.20
N ALA A 175 3.60 2.42 31.17
CA ALA A 175 4.69 1.43 31.06
C ALA A 175 4.51 0.51 29.84
N ASN A 176 3.34 -0.10 29.66
CA ASN A 176 3.07 -0.95 28.50
C ASN A 176 3.19 -0.19 27.18
N LYS A 177 2.67 1.04 27.12
CA LYS A 177 2.79 1.88 25.91
C LYS A 177 4.23 2.24 25.61
N LEU A 178 5.05 2.50 26.63
CA LEU A 178 6.47 2.77 26.47
C LEU A 178 7.19 1.53 25.92
N VAL A 179 6.93 0.35 26.48
CA VAL A 179 7.49 -0.92 25.99
C VAL A 179 7.10 -1.16 24.52
N LEU A 180 5.82 -1.04 24.17
CA LEU A 180 5.37 -1.22 22.78
C LEU A 180 5.94 -0.17 21.81
N SER A 181 6.17 1.05 22.30
CA SER A 181 6.84 2.09 21.50
C SER A 181 8.31 1.72 21.23
N ILE A 182 9.03 1.22 22.24
CA ILE A 182 10.40 0.72 22.10
C ILE A 182 10.42 -0.47 21.13
N ILE A 183 9.51 -1.43 21.27
CA ILE A 183 9.36 -2.57 20.35
C ILE A 183 9.15 -2.09 18.92
N SER A 184 8.25 -1.12 18.72
CA SER A 184 7.97 -0.57 17.39
C SER A 184 9.20 0.09 16.76
N VAL A 185 9.99 0.83 17.55
CA VAL A 185 11.23 1.46 17.11
C VAL A 185 12.30 0.42 16.79
N LEU A 186 12.49 -0.59 17.64
CA LEU A 186 13.44 -1.67 17.40
C LEU A 186 13.09 -2.48 16.16
N ALA A 187 11.82 -2.85 16.00
CA ALA A 187 11.33 -3.57 14.83
C ALA A 187 11.51 -2.73 13.55
N PHE A 188 11.22 -1.42 13.61
CA PHE A 188 11.46 -0.50 12.50
C PHE A 188 12.95 -0.43 12.11
N ILE A 189 13.85 -0.23 13.09
CA ILE A 189 15.29 -0.08 12.84
C ILE A 189 15.88 -1.37 12.26
N THR A 190 15.63 -2.51 12.93
CA THR A 190 16.15 -3.81 12.49
C THR A 190 15.65 -4.18 11.11
N PHE A 191 14.36 -3.99 10.82
CA PHE A 191 13.81 -4.28 9.50
C PHE A 191 14.33 -3.31 8.41
N SER A 192 14.63 -2.06 8.78
CA SER A 192 15.22 -1.08 7.85
C SER A 192 16.60 -1.52 7.35
N PHE A 193 17.33 -2.35 8.10
CA PHE A 193 18.60 -2.92 7.65
C PHE A 193 18.45 -3.92 6.49
N LEU A 194 17.23 -4.42 6.26
CA LEU A 194 16.91 -5.25 5.10
C LEU A 194 16.58 -4.44 3.85
N LEU A 195 16.51 -3.10 3.94
CA LEU A 195 16.27 -2.20 2.80
C LEU A 195 14.90 -2.37 2.08
N TYR A 196 13.93 -3.04 2.70
CA TYR A 196 12.56 -3.24 2.17
C TYR A 196 11.62 -2.05 2.47
N ARG A 197 11.87 -0.89 1.84
CA ARG A 197 11.17 0.39 2.12
C ARG A 197 9.65 0.36 1.88
N TYR A 198 9.22 -0.42 0.89
CA TYR A 198 7.81 -0.50 0.45
C TYR A 198 6.85 -0.91 1.58
N ILE A 199 7.30 -1.78 2.48
CA ILE A 199 6.52 -2.29 3.62
C ILE A 199 6.15 -1.17 4.60
N PHE A 200 7.05 -0.20 4.82
CA PHE A 200 6.75 0.95 5.67
C PHE A 200 5.77 1.93 5.02
N MET A 201 5.76 2.03 3.69
CA MET A 201 4.72 2.82 3.00
C MET A 201 3.34 2.23 3.25
N ILE A 202 3.18 0.91 3.09
CA ILE A 202 1.91 0.22 3.39
C ILE A 202 1.48 0.45 4.84
N LEU A 203 2.39 0.30 5.80
CA LEU A 203 2.13 0.56 7.21
C LEU A 203 1.61 2.00 7.46
N ILE A 204 2.28 3.02 6.90
CA ILE A 204 1.85 4.42 7.06
C ILE A 204 0.45 4.62 6.47
N LEU A 205 0.19 4.07 5.27
CA LEU A 205 -1.11 4.17 4.62
C LEU A 205 -2.23 3.48 5.42
N MET A 206 -1.93 2.40 6.15
CA MET A 206 -2.89 1.78 7.07
C MET A 206 -3.13 2.60 8.35
N ILE A 207 -2.11 3.28 8.88
CA ILE A 207 -2.24 4.08 10.13
C ILE A 207 -3.09 5.34 9.91
N ILE A 208 -3.04 5.95 8.72
CA ILE A 208 -3.79 7.17 8.39
C ILE A 208 -5.31 7.03 8.69
N PRO A 209 -6.05 6.05 8.13
CA PRO A 209 -7.47 5.86 8.41
C PRO A 209 -7.72 5.48 9.87
N LEU A 210 -6.84 4.68 10.49
CA LEU A 210 -6.95 4.33 11.92
C LEU A 210 -6.97 5.61 12.78
N VAL A 211 -6.00 6.51 12.58
CA VAL A 211 -5.91 7.78 13.33
C VAL A 211 -7.08 8.69 13.00
N TYR A 212 -7.50 8.78 11.73
CA TYR A 212 -8.64 9.60 11.29
C TYR A 212 -9.93 9.26 12.04
N PHE A 213 -10.27 7.97 12.09
CA PHE A 213 -11.52 7.50 12.71
C PHE A 213 -11.45 7.39 14.24
N THR A 214 -10.27 7.36 14.86
CA THR A 214 -10.12 7.22 16.34
C THR A 214 -9.74 8.50 17.07
N LYS A 215 -8.76 9.27 16.60
CA LYS A 215 -8.28 10.50 17.27
C LYS A 215 -8.54 11.76 16.44
N GLY A 216 -8.82 11.60 15.15
CA GLY A 216 -8.78 12.69 14.19
C GLY A 216 -7.35 13.06 13.82
N ILE A 217 -7.15 13.49 12.58
CA ILE A 217 -5.83 13.89 12.11
C ILE A 217 -5.59 15.35 12.49
N LYS A 218 -4.56 15.60 13.30
CA LYS A 218 -4.05 16.96 13.57
C LYS A 218 -2.96 17.30 12.55
N PRO A 219 -2.78 18.57 12.14
CA PRO A 219 -1.70 18.95 11.20
C PRO A 219 -0.30 18.48 11.64
N LYS A 220 -0.04 18.46 12.95
CA LYS A 220 1.21 17.95 13.55
C LYS A 220 1.49 16.47 13.22
N PHE A 221 0.45 15.67 12.95
CA PHE A 221 0.60 14.27 12.54
C PHE A 221 1.24 14.16 11.15
N PHE A 222 0.79 14.97 10.18
CA PHE A 222 1.40 15.03 8.85
C PHE A 222 2.82 15.56 8.91
N LEU A 223 3.08 16.57 9.74
CA LEU A 223 4.44 17.05 9.98
C LEU A 223 5.33 15.93 10.52
N GLY A 224 4.85 15.15 11.49
CA GLY A 224 5.58 14.00 12.04
C GLY A 224 5.89 12.93 10.98
N ILE A 225 4.91 12.57 10.14
CA ILE A 225 5.12 11.64 9.01
C ILE A 225 6.15 12.21 8.03
N PHE A 226 6.03 13.48 7.65
CA PHE A 226 6.91 14.10 6.66
C PHE A 226 8.34 14.20 7.18
N VAL A 227 8.52 14.59 8.45
CA VAL A 227 9.83 14.59 9.12
C VAL A 227 10.39 13.18 9.19
N PHE A 228 9.58 12.18 9.54
CA PHE A 228 10.01 10.79 9.61
C PHE A 228 10.46 10.25 8.25
N ILE A 229 9.66 10.43 7.20
CA ILE A 229 10.01 10.03 5.83
C ILE A 229 11.25 10.79 5.37
N GLY A 230 11.33 12.10 5.64
CA GLY A 230 12.46 12.94 5.30
C GLY A 230 13.75 12.47 5.97
N LEU A 231 13.73 12.22 7.27
CA LEU A 231 14.87 11.69 8.04
C LEU A 231 15.24 10.27 7.60
N PHE A 232 14.27 9.43 7.29
CA PHE A 232 14.52 8.06 6.83
C PHE A 232 15.19 8.05 5.46
N VAL A 233 14.65 8.81 4.50
CA VAL A 233 15.23 8.97 3.17
C VAL A 233 16.62 9.62 3.27
N TRP A 234 16.76 10.67 4.08
CA TRP A 234 18.04 11.33 4.32
C TRP A 234 19.07 10.40 4.95
N GLY A 235 18.72 9.64 5.98
CA GLY A 235 19.61 8.69 6.64
C GLY A 235 20.17 7.64 5.67
N ILE A 236 19.32 7.11 4.78
CA ILE A 236 19.76 6.17 3.74
C ILE A 236 20.62 6.86 2.67
N LYS A 237 20.27 8.09 2.26
CA LYS A 237 21.06 8.88 1.31
C LYS A 237 22.41 9.32 1.89
N SER A 238 22.52 9.57 3.18
CA SER A 238 23.80 9.90 3.82
C SER A 238 24.75 8.71 3.87
N ILE A 239 24.22 7.48 3.90
CA ILE A 239 25.00 6.24 3.80
C ILE A 239 25.39 5.96 2.33
N ARG A 240 24.63 6.45 1.35
CA ARG A 240 24.84 6.22 -0.10
C ARG A 240 25.23 7.51 -0.82
N VAL A 241 26.52 7.71 -1.15
CA VAL A 241 27.11 8.83 -1.92
C VAL A 241 26.08 9.75 -2.64
N GLY A 242 25.48 10.67 -1.88
CA GLY A 242 24.16 11.23 -2.19
C GLY A 242 24.09 12.10 -3.45
N GLN A 243 25.18 12.80 -3.79
CA GLN A 243 25.21 13.70 -4.95
C GLN A 243 25.41 12.95 -6.28
N LEU A 244 26.23 11.89 -6.28
CA LEU A 244 26.37 11.04 -7.47
C LEU A 244 25.09 10.26 -7.76
N ALA A 245 24.37 9.84 -6.71
CA ALA A 245 23.10 9.15 -6.86
C ALA A 245 22.03 10.04 -7.52
N GLU A 246 21.87 11.30 -7.10
CA GLU A 246 20.90 12.21 -7.71
C GLU A 246 21.20 12.49 -9.18
N LEU A 247 22.47 12.77 -9.51
CA LEU A 247 22.91 12.95 -10.90
C LEU A 247 22.68 11.68 -11.73
N TYR A 248 23.00 10.52 -11.18
CA TYR A 248 22.75 9.23 -11.84
C TYR A 248 21.25 9.04 -12.13
N PHE A 249 20.38 9.27 -11.16
CA PHE A 249 18.93 9.17 -11.35
C PHE A 249 18.40 10.17 -12.36
N PHE A 250 18.87 11.43 -12.34
CA PHE A 250 18.48 12.45 -13.31
C PHE A 250 18.84 12.04 -14.74
N LEU A 251 20.07 11.53 -14.94
CA LEU A 251 20.54 11.06 -16.24
C LEU A 251 19.80 9.80 -16.69
N ALA A 252 19.63 8.82 -15.80
CA ALA A 252 18.91 7.58 -16.08
C ALA A 252 17.43 7.84 -16.42
N ALA A 253 16.80 8.78 -15.73
CA ALA A 253 15.41 9.17 -15.96
C ALA A 253 15.21 9.95 -17.28
N LYS A 254 16.29 10.44 -17.92
CA LYS A 254 16.26 11.25 -19.16
C LYS A 254 15.21 12.37 -19.12
N ILE A 255 15.13 13.08 -17.99
CA ILE A 255 14.13 14.12 -17.75
C ILE A 255 14.41 15.36 -18.64
N LYS A 256 13.34 15.98 -19.15
CA LYS A 256 13.35 17.15 -20.03
C LYS A 256 13.50 18.48 -19.28
N ILE A 257 13.32 18.49 -17.95
CA ILE A 257 13.41 19.71 -17.13
C ILE A 257 14.87 20.05 -16.75
N PRO A 258 15.18 21.33 -16.46
CA PRO A 258 16.54 21.74 -16.08
C PRO A 258 17.05 21.02 -14.82
N TYR A 259 18.36 20.76 -14.75
CA TYR A 259 19.02 20.06 -13.63
C TYR A 259 18.73 20.67 -12.25
N LYS A 260 18.44 21.97 -12.15
CA LYS A 260 18.03 22.61 -10.88
C LYS A 260 16.79 21.98 -10.23
N TYR A 261 16.02 21.19 -10.98
CA TYR A 261 14.87 20.43 -10.49
C TYR A 261 15.11 18.91 -10.51
N ALA A 262 16.37 18.46 -10.53
CA ALA A 262 16.73 17.04 -10.60
C ALA A 262 16.09 16.20 -9.50
N PHE A 263 15.93 16.76 -8.29
CA PHE A 263 15.25 16.11 -7.17
C PHE A 263 13.82 15.65 -7.46
N LEU A 264 13.12 16.23 -8.46
CA LEU A 264 11.78 15.81 -8.88
C LEU A 264 11.79 14.57 -9.78
N SER A 265 12.95 14.18 -10.32
CA SER A 265 13.06 13.08 -11.29
C SER A 265 12.62 11.75 -10.70
N GLU A 266 13.19 11.38 -9.54
CA GLU A 266 12.87 10.13 -8.84
C GLU A 266 11.37 10.01 -8.50
N PRO A 267 10.74 10.97 -7.79
CA PRO A 267 9.31 10.85 -7.47
C PRO A 267 8.41 10.91 -8.70
N TYR A 268 8.76 11.69 -9.73
CA TYR A 268 7.99 11.74 -10.97
C TYR A 268 8.03 10.40 -11.72
N MET A 269 9.23 9.83 -11.90
CA MET A 269 9.39 8.56 -12.61
C MET A 269 8.73 7.41 -11.85
N TYR A 270 8.81 7.41 -10.51
CA TYR A 270 8.19 6.38 -9.69
C TYR A 270 6.65 6.35 -9.81
N ILE A 271 6.01 7.47 -10.20
CA ILE A 271 4.58 7.52 -10.46
C ILE A 271 4.27 7.18 -11.91
N THR A 272 4.92 7.88 -12.83
CA THR A 272 4.52 7.90 -14.25
C THR A 272 4.93 6.63 -15.00
N MET A 273 6.05 6.01 -14.65
CA MET A 273 6.52 4.82 -15.36
C MET A 273 5.64 3.60 -15.17
N ASN A 274 4.85 3.51 -14.09
CA ASN A 274 3.90 2.41 -13.94
C ASN A 274 2.86 2.43 -15.06
N LEU A 275 2.26 3.60 -15.31
CA LEU A 275 1.25 3.76 -16.35
C LEU A 275 1.90 3.63 -17.74
N GLU A 276 3.10 4.18 -17.93
CA GLU A 276 3.86 4.05 -19.18
C GLU A 276 4.15 2.59 -19.51
N ASN A 277 4.62 1.82 -18.52
CA ASN A 277 4.87 0.39 -18.68
C ASN A 277 3.59 -0.37 -19.01
N PHE A 278 2.48 -0.07 -18.32
CA PHE A 278 1.20 -0.70 -18.60
C PHE A 278 0.77 -0.48 -20.05
N VAL A 279 0.75 0.78 -20.50
CA VAL A 279 0.36 1.16 -21.86
C VAL A 279 1.29 0.52 -22.91
N ALA A 280 2.60 0.52 -22.67
CA ALA A 280 3.56 -0.08 -23.60
C ALA A 280 3.50 -1.61 -23.67
N ASN A 281 2.97 -2.27 -22.63
CA ASN A 281 2.94 -3.73 -22.53
C ASN A 281 1.63 -4.34 -22.97
N PHE A 282 0.48 -3.72 -22.73
CA PHE A 282 -0.80 -4.34 -23.10
C PHE A 282 -0.89 -4.60 -24.62
N GLU A 283 -0.31 -3.72 -25.44
CA GLU A 283 -0.27 -3.89 -26.90
C GLU A 283 0.62 -5.08 -27.33
N LYS A 284 1.60 -5.45 -26.50
CA LYS A 284 2.57 -6.53 -26.77
C LYS A 284 2.18 -7.86 -26.14
N THR A 285 1.19 -7.88 -25.26
CA THR A 285 0.73 -9.09 -24.60
C THR A 285 -0.07 -9.95 -25.58
N THR A 286 0.54 -11.04 -26.05
CA THR A 286 -0.10 -12.00 -26.99
C THR A 286 -0.68 -13.23 -26.30
N PHE A 287 -0.37 -13.44 -25.02
CA PHE A 287 -0.86 -14.57 -24.23
C PHE A 287 -1.21 -14.13 -22.80
N HIS A 288 -2.01 -14.95 -22.13
CA HIS A 288 -2.44 -14.71 -20.75
C HIS A 288 -1.95 -15.79 -19.81
N THR A 289 -1.77 -15.45 -18.54
CA THR A 289 -1.14 -16.30 -17.53
C THR A 289 -2.14 -17.00 -16.60
N TYR A 290 -3.44 -16.83 -16.86
CA TYR A 290 -4.55 -17.59 -16.28
C TYR A 290 -4.56 -17.70 -14.75
N GLY A 291 -4.06 -16.68 -14.05
CA GLY A 291 -4.16 -16.55 -12.60
C GLY A 291 -2.84 -16.69 -11.85
N ILE A 292 -1.72 -16.92 -12.55
CA ILE A 292 -0.40 -17.05 -11.92
C ILE A 292 -0.03 -15.81 -11.10
N PHE A 293 -0.37 -14.61 -11.58
CA PHE A 293 -0.03 -13.37 -10.86
C PHE A 293 -1.10 -12.92 -9.87
N SER A 294 -2.36 -13.11 -10.20
CA SER A 294 -3.53 -12.77 -9.38
C SER A 294 -3.60 -13.65 -8.14
N ALA A 295 -3.17 -14.91 -8.26
CA ALA A 295 -3.06 -15.86 -7.15
C ALA A 295 -1.62 -16.03 -6.63
N ASP A 296 -0.71 -15.10 -6.95
CA ASP A 296 0.73 -15.20 -6.60
C ASP A 296 0.94 -15.51 -5.10
N PHE A 297 0.16 -14.87 -4.21
CA PHE A 297 0.24 -15.13 -2.78
C PHE A 297 -0.09 -16.58 -2.41
N PHE A 298 -1.12 -17.15 -3.03
CA PHE A 298 -1.57 -18.52 -2.76
C PHE A 298 -0.60 -19.53 -3.36
N LEU A 299 -0.13 -19.29 -4.58
CA LEU A 299 0.87 -20.12 -5.25
C LEU A 299 2.22 -20.12 -4.53
N ALA A 300 2.61 -18.98 -3.94
CA ALA A 300 3.79 -18.88 -3.10
C ALA A 300 3.63 -19.72 -1.82
N LEU A 301 2.44 -19.72 -1.20
CA LEU A 301 2.17 -20.47 0.02
C LEU A 301 2.28 -22.00 -0.18
N ILE A 302 1.83 -22.50 -1.33
CA ILE A 302 1.92 -23.93 -1.67
C ILE A 302 3.22 -24.31 -2.40
N GLY A 303 4.15 -23.36 -2.59
CA GLY A 303 5.42 -23.59 -3.29
C GLY A 303 5.34 -23.78 -4.81
N ALA A 304 4.14 -23.65 -5.41
CA ALA A 304 3.92 -23.86 -6.84
C ALA A 304 4.38 -22.68 -7.72
N LYS A 305 4.56 -21.49 -7.12
CA LYS A 305 4.90 -20.25 -7.83
C LYS A 305 6.10 -20.40 -8.77
N HIS A 306 7.26 -20.80 -8.24
CA HIS A 306 8.50 -20.85 -9.02
C HIS A 306 8.42 -21.89 -10.13
N TRP A 307 7.87 -23.06 -9.82
CA TRP A 307 7.66 -24.13 -10.78
C TRP A 307 6.74 -23.70 -11.93
N LEU A 308 5.61 -23.05 -11.64
CA LEU A 308 4.69 -22.56 -12.68
C LEU A 308 5.34 -21.49 -13.57
N MET A 309 6.04 -20.52 -12.97
CA MET A 309 6.70 -19.45 -13.75
C MET A 309 7.79 -20.03 -14.67
N GLU A 310 8.58 -20.99 -14.19
CA GLU A 310 9.62 -21.64 -14.98
C GLU A 310 9.03 -22.53 -16.08
N TYR A 311 8.04 -23.36 -15.73
CA TYR A 311 7.39 -24.29 -16.67
C TYR A 311 6.74 -23.55 -17.85
N TYR A 312 6.05 -22.45 -17.58
CA TYR A 312 5.40 -21.64 -18.63
C TYR A 312 6.32 -20.55 -19.21
N ASN A 313 7.58 -20.46 -18.75
CA ASN A 313 8.56 -19.43 -19.15
C ASN A 313 7.98 -18.01 -19.08
N VAL A 314 7.27 -17.70 -17.99
CA VAL A 314 6.53 -16.44 -17.83
C VAL A 314 7.38 -15.42 -17.08
N ALA A 315 7.70 -14.32 -17.75
CA ALA A 315 8.31 -13.17 -17.09
C ALA A 315 7.26 -12.35 -16.33
N LYS A 316 7.53 -12.03 -15.05
CA LYS A 316 6.65 -11.20 -14.20
C LYS A 316 6.47 -9.76 -14.71
N PHE A 317 7.55 -9.21 -15.25
CA PHE A 317 7.60 -7.86 -15.80
C PHE A 317 8.09 -7.94 -17.25
N PRO A 318 7.22 -8.28 -18.20
CA PRO A 318 7.60 -8.25 -19.61
C PRO A 318 7.87 -6.81 -20.03
N HIS A 319 8.83 -6.63 -20.95
CA HIS A 319 9.14 -5.39 -21.68
C HIS A 319 9.00 -4.07 -20.89
N TYR A 320 9.54 -4.00 -19.67
CA TYR A 320 9.58 -2.74 -18.91
C TYR A 320 10.63 -1.78 -19.48
N ILE A 321 10.37 -0.47 -19.35
CA ILE A 321 11.18 0.57 -20.00
C ILE A 321 12.39 0.92 -19.14
N ASP A 322 13.60 0.78 -19.69
CA ASP A 322 14.88 1.31 -19.17
C ASP A 322 15.09 1.15 -17.64
N GLY A 323 14.76 -0.02 -17.09
CA GLY A 323 15.02 -0.35 -15.66
C GLY A 323 13.87 -0.06 -14.69
N TYR A 324 12.79 0.58 -15.13
CA TYR A 324 11.61 0.85 -14.29
C TYR A 324 10.67 -0.36 -14.32
N ASN A 325 10.80 -1.30 -13.40
CA ASN A 325 10.11 -2.61 -13.44
C ASN A 325 8.80 -2.68 -12.64
N THR A 326 8.02 -1.61 -12.61
CA THR A 326 6.79 -1.52 -11.82
C THR A 326 5.57 -1.27 -12.70
N PHE A 327 4.41 -1.75 -12.24
CA PHE A 327 3.14 -1.69 -12.96
C PHE A 327 1.99 -1.38 -11.99
N PRO A 328 0.89 -0.78 -12.46
CA PRO A 328 -0.27 -0.52 -11.62
C PRO A 328 -0.93 -1.83 -11.18
N TYR A 329 -1.72 -1.77 -10.12
CA TYR A 329 -2.24 -2.98 -9.48
C TYR A 329 -3.02 -3.91 -10.41
N PHE A 330 -3.78 -3.35 -11.36
CA PHE A 330 -4.58 -4.12 -12.31
C PHE A 330 -3.76 -4.80 -13.41
N TRP A 331 -2.44 -4.59 -13.49
CA TRP A 331 -1.58 -5.27 -14.45
C TRP A 331 -1.62 -6.79 -14.26
N ALA A 332 -1.56 -7.27 -13.02
CA ALA A 332 -1.63 -8.70 -12.74
C ALA A 332 -2.92 -9.32 -13.30
N TYR A 333 -4.04 -8.60 -13.14
CA TYR A 333 -5.36 -9.03 -13.59
C TYR A 333 -5.48 -9.02 -15.12
N PHE A 334 -4.91 -8.00 -15.77
CA PHE A 334 -4.84 -7.95 -17.23
C PHE A 334 -3.94 -9.05 -17.78
N TYR A 335 -2.77 -9.27 -17.18
CA TYR A 335 -1.84 -10.27 -17.69
C TYR A 335 -2.43 -11.68 -17.55
N ASP A 336 -3.18 -11.95 -16.49
CA ASP A 336 -3.83 -13.23 -16.27
C ASP A 336 -5.11 -13.46 -17.10
N PHE A 337 -5.94 -12.43 -17.30
CA PHE A 337 -7.29 -12.60 -17.84
C PHE A 337 -7.69 -11.56 -18.90
N GLY A 338 -6.74 -10.77 -19.40
CA GLY A 338 -6.97 -9.71 -20.37
C GLY A 338 -7.96 -8.65 -19.91
N PHE A 339 -8.77 -8.16 -20.83
CA PHE A 339 -9.79 -7.13 -20.56
C PHE A 339 -10.82 -7.57 -19.52
N PHE A 340 -11.09 -8.88 -19.40
CA PHE A 340 -12.01 -9.41 -18.39
C PHE A 340 -11.47 -9.18 -16.99
N GLY A 341 -10.21 -9.55 -16.72
CA GLY A 341 -9.56 -9.31 -15.43
C GLY A 341 -9.38 -7.83 -15.14
N LEU A 342 -8.98 -7.05 -16.16
CA LEU A 342 -8.82 -5.61 -16.09
C LEU A 342 -10.11 -4.90 -15.65
N ALA A 343 -11.28 -5.38 -16.07
CA ALA A 343 -12.55 -4.76 -15.72
C ALA A 343 -13.18 -5.31 -14.43
N ILE A 344 -13.24 -6.63 -14.29
CA ILE A 344 -14.08 -7.28 -13.28
C ILE A 344 -13.44 -7.29 -11.90
N ILE A 345 -12.13 -7.51 -11.82
CA ILE A 345 -11.45 -7.59 -10.52
C ILE A 345 -11.43 -6.21 -9.84
N PRO A 346 -11.02 -5.12 -10.50
CA PRO A 346 -11.17 -3.76 -9.97
C PRO A 346 -12.60 -3.41 -9.53
N PHE A 347 -13.62 -3.84 -10.30
CA PHE A 347 -15.01 -3.63 -9.96
C PHE A 347 -15.40 -4.25 -8.62
N PHE A 348 -15.07 -5.53 -8.39
CA PHE A 348 -15.36 -6.21 -7.13
C PHE A 348 -14.55 -5.64 -5.96
N ILE A 349 -13.30 -5.24 -6.17
CA ILE A 349 -12.51 -4.53 -5.16
C ILE A 349 -13.21 -3.21 -4.77
N GLY A 350 -13.74 -2.48 -5.75
CA GLY A 350 -14.52 -1.26 -5.53
C GLY A 350 -15.80 -1.48 -4.73
N ILE A 351 -16.56 -2.54 -5.06
CA ILE A 351 -17.74 -2.97 -4.28
C ILE A 351 -17.33 -3.27 -2.84
N PHE A 352 -16.33 -4.12 -2.64
CA PHE A 352 -15.90 -4.56 -1.32
C PHE A 352 -15.43 -3.37 -0.46
N ALA A 353 -14.63 -2.47 -1.02
CA ALA A 353 -14.17 -1.28 -0.33
C ALA A 353 -15.33 -0.37 0.11
N SER A 354 -16.34 -0.19 -0.75
CA SER A 354 -17.52 0.62 -0.46
C SER A 354 -18.44 -0.03 0.57
N ILE A 355 -18.59 -1.36 0.56
CA ILE A 355 -19.37 -2.10 1.57
C ILE A 355 -18.78 -1.90 2.95
N ILE A 356 -17.46 -2.13 3.10
CA ILE A 356 -16.77 -1.96 4.39
C ILE A 356 -16.86 -0.50 4.86
N TYR A 357 -16.66 0.46 3.97
CA TYR A 357 -16.79 1.88 4.31
C TYR A 357 -18.21 2.25 4.79
N ASN A 358 -19.24 1.76 4.10
CA ASN A 358 -20.63 1.99 4.52
C ASN A 358 -20.96 1.30 5.84
N HIS A 359 -20.41 0.11 6.10
CA HIS A 359 -20.51 -0.53 7.40
C HIS A 359 -19.90 0.32 8.52
N ILE A 360 -18.74 0.94 8.31
CA ILE A 360 -18.17 1.89 9.29
C ILE A 360 -19.11 3.08 9.51
N LYS A 361 -19.69 3.63 8.43
CA LYS A 361 -20.60 4.78 8.51
C LYS A 361 -21.92 4.45 9.22
N MET A 362 -22.46 3.25 9.06
CA MET A 362 -23.75 2.87 9.65
C MET A 362 -23.58 2.23 11.04
N ASN A 363 -22.71 1.22 11.13
CA ASN A 363 -22.45 0.39 12.30
C ASN A 363 -20.95 0.34 12.60
N PRO A 364 -20.40 1.44 13.16
CA PRO A 364 -18.97 1.56 13.38
C PRO A 364 -18.53 0.56 14.45
N ASN A 365 -17.54 -0.24 14.10
CA ASN A 365 -16.81 -1.12 15.00
C ASN A 365 -15.34 -1.17 14.55
N LEU A 366 -14.48 -1.56 15.47
CA LEU A 366 -13.04 -1.61 15.27
C LEU A 366 -12.67 -2.59 14.15
N ARG A 367 -13.31 -3.75 14.08
CA ARG A 367 -13.02 -4.78 13.06
C ARG A 367 -13.19 -4.24 11.64
N ASN A 368 -14.32 -3.59 11.35
CA ASN A 368 -14.60 -2.97 10.06
C ASN A 368 -13.61 -1.84 9.77
N LEU A 369 -13.22 -1.05 10.78
CA LEU A 369 -12.17 -0.05 10.64
C LEU A 369 -10.84 -0.69 10.23
N ILE A 370 -10.44 -1.80 10.85
CA ILE A 370 -9.17 -2.48 10.53
C ILE A 370 -9.20 -3.06 9.10
N TYR A 371 -10.30 -3.69 8.68
CA TYR A 371 -10.49 -4.09 7.27
C TYR A 371 -10.31 -2.89 6.33
N TYR A 372 -10.90 -1.75 6.70
CA TYR A 372 -10.79 -0.54 5.89
C TYR A 372 -9.37 0.04 5.86
N CYS A 373 -8.60 -0.08 6.95
CA CYS A 373 -7.20 0.35 6.97
C CYS A 373 -6.37 -0.42 5.94
N ALA A 374 -6.55 -1.74 5.83
CA ALA A 374 -5.92 -2.54 4.79
C ALA A 374 -6.35 -2.09 3.37
N LEU A 375 -7.66 -1.91 3.15
CA LEU A 375 -8.19 -1.48 1.85
C LEU A 375 -7.70 -0.08 1.43
N VAL A 376 -7.55 0.85 2.36
CA VAL A 376 -7.00 2.18 2.06
C VAL A 376 -5.55 2.08 1.59
N SER A 377 -4.74 1.20 2.16
CA SER A 377 -3.38 0.98 1.66
C SER A 377 -3.35 0.40 0.25
N VAL A 378 -4.25 -0.54 -0.07
CA VAL A 378 -4.45 -1.06 -1.44
C VAL A 378 -4.83 0.06 -2.42
N ILE A 379 -5.81 0.90 -2.05
CA ILE A 379 -6.26 2.01 -2.89
C ILE A 379 -5.14 3.03 -3.13
N LEU A 380 -4.45 3.44 -2.07
CA LEU A 380 -3.49 4.54 -2.14
C LEU A 380 -2.20 4.19 -2.88
N ILE A 381 -1.83 2.90 -2.91
CA ILE A 381 -0.64 2.40 -3.62
C ILE A 381 -0.96 1.80 -5.00
N SER A 382 -2.25 1.77 -5.37
CA SER A 382 -2.76 1.06 -6.57
C SER A 382 -2.12 1.50 -7.89
N TYR A 383 -1.59 2.73 -7.97
CA TYR A 383 -0.91 3.23 -9.16
C TYR A 383 0.44 2.56 -9.43
N THR A 384 1.07 1.93 -8.43
CA THR A 384 2.45 1.40 -8.55
C THR A 384 2.62 -0.07 -8.22
N SER A 385 1.65 -0.68 -7.53
CA SER A 385 1.74 -2.08 -7.14
C SER A 385 0.41 -2.64 -6.67
N ASP A 386 0.28 -3.95 -6.67
CA ASP A 386 -0.84 -4.67 -6.06
C ASP A 386 -0.43 -5.35 -4.75
N PRO A 387 -0.89 -4.84 -3.58
CA PRO A 387 -0.67 -5.54 -2.32
C PRO A 387 -1.44 -6.85 -2.19
N LEU A 388 -2.52 -7.06 -2.94
CA LEU A 388 -3.40 -8.23 -2.81
C LEU A 388 -2.80 -9.51 -3.42
N THR A 389 -1.80 -9.38 -4.29
CA THR A 389 -1.09 -10.53 -4.90
C THR A 389 0.16 -10.92 -4.12
N ARG A 390 0.56 -10.13 -3.13
CA ARG A 390 1.83 -10.29 -2.41
C ARG A 390 1.67 -11.05 -1.10
N LEU A 391 2.29 -12.23 -1.00
CA LEU A 391 2.22 -13.09 0.20
C LEU A 391 2.68 -12.37 1.47
N ASP A 392 3.74 -11.59 1.39
CA ASP A 392 4.27 -10.82 2.53
C ASP A 392 3.27 -9.80 3.07
N ILE A 393 2.42 -9.21 2.22
CA ILE A 393 1.43 -8.22 2.66
C ILE A 393 0.11 -8.89 3.04
N VAL A 394 -0.37 -9.83 2.25
CA VAL A 394 -1.61 -10.57 2.52
C VAL A 394 -1.51 -11.29 3.87
N SER A 395 -0.35 -11.86 4.20
CA SER A 395 -0.12 -12.47 5.52
C SER A 395 -0.24 -11.46 6.66
N ASN A 396 0.30 -10.25 6.50
CA ASN A 396 0.17 -9.17 7.47
C ASN A 396 -1.28 -8.71 7.64
N TYR A 397 -2.02 -8.51 6.55
CA TYR A 397 -3.45 -8.20 6.62
C TYR A 397 -4.20 -9.31 7.38
N PHE A 398 -3.93 -10.57 7.04
CA PHE A 398 -4.53 -11.72 7.70
C PHE A 398 -4.23 -11.76 9.21
N ILE A 399 -2.96 -11.56 9.61
CA ILE A 399 -2.57 -11.54 11.03
C ILE A 399 -3.27 -10.42 11.78
N ILE A 400 -3.24 -9.20 11.25
CA ILE A 400 -3.88 -8.03 11.86
C ILE A 400 -5.38 -8.25 12.03
N ILE A 401 -6.07 -8.70 10.97
CA ILE A 401 -7.51 -8.97 10.99
C ILE A 401 -7.85 -10.10 11.96
N THR A 402 -7.08 -11.19 11.95
CA THR A 402 -7.28 -12.34 12.83
C THR A 402 -7.10 -11.96 14.30
N ALA A 403 -6.11 -11.13 14.62
CA ALA A 403 -5.92 -10.61 15.98
C ALA A 403 -7.18 -9.90 16.51
N GLN A 404 -7.92 -9.17 15.66
CA GLN A 404 -9.14 -8.48 16.06
C GLN A 404 -10.26 -9.42 16.51
N TYR A 405 -10.34 -10.63 15.94
CA TYR A 405 -11.36 -11.62 16.35
C TYR A 405 -11.12 -12.15 17.76
N PHE A 406 -9.87 -12.18 18.21
CA PHE A 406 -9.51 -12.62 19.55
C PHE A 406 -9.53 -11.48 20.57
N VAL A 407 -9.15 -10.28 20.14
CA VAL A 407 -8.95 -9.12 21.02
C VAL A 407 -10.25 -8.37 21.31
N ILE A 408 -11.16 -8.26 20.36
CA ILE A 408 -12.44 -7.57 20.56
C ILE A 408 -13.34 -8.48 21.39
N GLU A 409 -13.78 -8.00 22.56
CA GLU A 409 -14.73 -8.73 23.39
C GLU A 409 -16.10 -8.70 22.70
N ASN A 410 -16.49 -9.83 22.10
CA ASN A 410 -17.84 -9.98 21.59
C ASN A 410 -18.81 -9.85 22.78
N ASN A 411 -19.60 -8.78 22.83
CA ASN A 411 -20.80 -8.68 23.69
C ASN A 411 -21.92 -9.65 23.25
N VAL A 412 -21.57 -10.79 22.67
CA VAL A 412 -22.50 -11.85 22.31
C VAL A 412 -22.66 -12.70 23.57
N LEU A 413 -23.83 -12.55 24.22
CA LEU A 413 -24.33 -13.21 25.44
C LEU A 413 -24.37 -12.34 26.71
N LYS A 414 -25.04 -11.18 26.64
CA LYS A 414 -25.93 -10.71 27.73
C LYS A 414 -27.15 -10.00 27.13
N LYS A 415 -28.08 -10.78 26.58
CA LYS A 415 -29.51 -10.45 26.54
C LYS A 415 -30.30 -11.74 26.66
#